data_AF-A0A9X1P259-F1
#
_entry.id   AF-A0A9X1P259-F1
#
_cell.length_a   1.000
_cell.length_b   1.000
_cell.length_c   1.000
_cell.angle_alpha   90.00
_cell.angle_beta   90.00
_cell.angle_gamma   90.00
#
_symmetry.space_group_name_H-M   'P 1'
#
loop_
_entity.id
_entity.type
_entity.pdbx_description
1 polymer ?
#
loop_
_entity_poly.entity_id
_entity_poly.type
_entity_poly.pdbx_seq_one_letter_code
_entity_poly.pdbx_strand_id
1 'polypeptide(L)'
;MATITNKYGSPLTIVGVNIRPGASEDVPNWSEAKKNRTISKWIDGGIIAVSGDADPKNQSGGTSAYAVKDKGAGWYVITKDGAEVTKSLRKDAVEGFDAKTDEAKAAFVEANKAED
;
A
#
# COMPACT_ATOMS: atom_id res chain seq x y z
N MET A 1 8.25 1.92 14.85
CA MET A 1 9.21 1.25 13.95
C MET A 1 8.45 0.68 12.78
N ALA A 2 9.07 0.51 11.62
CA ALA A 2 8.47 -0.17 10.48
C ALA A 2 9.56 -0.93 9.72
N THR A 3 9.20 -2.06 9.13
CA THR A 3 10.08 -2.84 8.27
C THR A 3 10.03 -2.25 6.87
N ILE A 4 11.17 -1.80 6.36
CA ILE A 4 11.27 -1.14 5.05
C ILE A 4 12.06 -2.03 4.09
N THR A 5 11.44 -2.39 2.97
CA THR A 5 12.08 -3.14 1.89
C THR A 5 12.58 -2.16 0.83
N ASN A 6 13.88 -2.22 0.52
CA ASN A 6 14.45 -1.47 -0.59
C ASN A 6 14.22 -2.21 -1.92
N LYS A 7 13.39 -1.66 -2.80
CA LYS A 7 13.16 -2.20 -4.16
C LYS A 7 14.03 -1.53 -5.21
N TYR A 8 14.85 -0.56 -4.82
CA TYR A 8 15.74 0.17 -5.69
C TYR A 8 17.03 -0.61 -5.97
N GLY A 9 17.64 -0.39 -7.13
CA GLY A 9 18.89 -1.03 -7.56
C GLY A 9 20.14 -0.50 -6.84
N SER A 10 20.01 0.32 -5.81
CA SER A 10 21.13 0.88 -5.05
C SER A 10 20.79 0.99 -3.56
N PRO A 11 21.80 0.96 -2.67
CA PRO A 11 21.58 1.07 -1.23
C PRO A 11 20.87 2.39 -0.87
N LEU A 12 19.88 2.32 0.01
CA LEU A 12 19.17 3.49 0.52
C LEU A 12 19.46 3.67 1.99
N THR A 13 19.70 4.91 2.41
CA THR A 13 19.88 5.24 3.82
C THR A 13 18.66 5.99 4.33
N ILE A 14 17.99 5.43 5.33
CA ILE A 14 16.77 5.99 5.93
C ILE A 14 16.99 6.09 7.44
N VAL A 15 17.01 7.32 7.97
CA VAL A 15 17.22 7.58 9.41
C VAL A 15 18.49 6.89 9.95
N GLY A 16 19.57 6.88 9.15
CA GLY A 16 20.84 6.24 9.52
C GLY A 16 20.88 4.71 9.35
N VAL A 17 19.76 4.07 8.96
CA VAL A 17 19.72 2.65 8.60
C VAL A 17 20.05 2.50 7.12
N ASN A 18 21.04 1.66 6.80
CA ASN A 18 21.41 1.36 5.42
C ASN A 18 20.74 0.07 4.95
N ILE A 19 19.85 0.19 3.97
CA ILE A 19 19.04 -0.89 3.43
C ILE A 19 19.60 -1.26 2.06
N ARG A 20 20.18 -2.46 1.96
CA ARG A 20 20.74 -2.98 0.71
C ARG A 20 19.65 -3.21 -0.34
N PRO A 21 19.97 -3.18 -1.65
CA PRO A 21 19.03 -3.53 -2.71
C PRO A 21 18.36 -4.89 -2.46
N GLY A 22 17.02 -4.93 -2.51
CA GLY A 22 16.22 -6.13 -2.26
C GLY A 22 16.13 -6.58 -0.80
N ALA A 23 16.82 -5.90 0.13
CA ALA A 23 16.79 -6.23 1.56
C ALA A 23 15.66 -5.49 2.28
N SER A 24 15.25 -6.05 3.42
CA SER A 24 14.29 -5.46 4.35
C SER A 24 14.96 -5.22 5.69
N GLU A 25 14.86 -4.00 6.20
CA GLU A 25 15.47 -3.61 7.47
C GLU A 25 14.45 -2.88 8.36
N ASP A 26 14.57 -3.03 9.67
CA ASP A 26 13.72 -2.31 10.62
C ASP A 26 14.21 -0.88 10.81
N VAL A 27 13.35 0.07 10.42
CA VAL A 27 13.64 1.49 10.51
C VAL A 27 12.99 2.08 11.77
N PRO A 28 13.79 2.59 12.73
CA PRO A 28 13.28 3.30 13.89
C PRO A 28 12.74 4.68 13.48
N ASN A 29 11.82 5.24 14.29
CA ASN A 29 11.21 6.56 14.05
C ASN A 29 10.58 6.75 12.66
N TRP A 30 10.09 5.65 12.05
CA TRP A 30 9.46 5.67 10.74
C TRP A 30 8.32 6.71 10.59
N SER A 31 7.53 6.93 11.64
CA SER A 31 6.43 7.91 11.63
C SER A 31 6.88 9.35 11.36
N GLU A 32 8.12 9.70 11.71
CA GLU A 32 8.74 10.98 11.39
C GLU A 32 9.41 10.92 10.00
N ALA A 33 10.10 9.82 9.72
CA ALA A 33 10.78 9.59 8.44
C ALA A 33 9.82 9.68 7.25
N LYS A 34 8.62 9.09 7.35
CA LYS A 34 7.61 9.07 6.28
C LYS A 34 7.06 10.45 5.92
N LYS A 35 7.21 11.45 6.81
CA LYS A 35 6.83 12.85 6.55
C LYS A 35 7.86 13.58 5.67
N ASN A 36 9.07 13.04 5.52
CA ASN A 36 10.08 13.62 4.64
C ASN A 36 9.64 13.45 3.18
N ARG A 37 9.55 14.57 2.45
CA ARG A 37 9.09 14.61 1.06
C ARG A 37 9.81 13.63 0.13
N THR A 38 11.11 13.40 0.33
CA THR A 38 11.88 12.44 -0.48
C THR A 38 11.45 11.01 -0.19
N ILE A 39 11.30 10.66 1.09
CA ILE A 39 10.86 9.33 1.52
C ILE A 39 9.41 9.09 1.07
N SER A 40 8.53 10.08 1.19
CA SER A 40 7.16 9.98 0.69
C SER A 40 7.12 9.70 -0.82
N LYS A 41 7.99 10.36 -1.60
CA LYS A 41 8.14 10.06 -3.03
C LYS A 41 8.69 8.67 -3.33
N TRP A 42 9.54 8.14 -2.45
CA TRP A 42 10.05 6.77 -2.61
C TRP A 42 8.97 5.73 -2.37
N ILE A 43 8.06 5.98 -1.43
CA ILE A 43 6.88 5.14 -1.21
C ILE A 43 5.96 5.23 -2.43
N ASP A 44 5.61 6.45 -2.85
CA ASP A 44 4.72 6.72 -3.97
C ASP A 44 5.25 6.15 -5.30
N GLY A 45 6.56 6.29 -5.53
CA GLY A 45 7.24 5.74 -6.69
C GLY A 45 7.58 4.25 -6.60
N GLY A 46 7.19 3.54 -5.54
CA GLY A 46 7.45 2.11 -5.36
C GLY A 46 8.93 1.74 -5.17
N ILE A 47 9.78 2.73 -4.87
CA ILE A 47 11.22 2.57 -4.61
C ILE A 47 11.43 1.80 -3.29
N ILE A 48 10.56 2.01 -2.32
CA ILE A 48 10.55 1.27 -1.05
C ILE A 48 9.15 0.72 -0.76
N ALA A 49 9.09 -0.43 -0.10
CA ALA A 49 7.85 -0.97 0.47
C ALA A 49 7.91 -0.93 1.99
N VAL A 50 6.76 -0.71 2.63
CA VAL A 50 6.63 -0.51 4.07
C VAL A 50 5.73 -1.61 4.61
N SER A 51 6.21 -2.33 5.61
CA SER A 51 5.46 -3.40 6.29
C SER A 51 5.57 -3.20 7.80
N GLY A 52 4.50 -3.48 8.53
CA GLY A 52 4.51 -3.47 10.00
C GLY A 52 4.42 -2.08 10.65
N ASP A 53 4.07 -1.02 9.91
CA ASP A 53 3.58 0.19 10.56
C ASP A 53 2.12 -0.02 10.99
N ALA A 54 1.88 0.01 12.31
CA ALA A 54 0.55 -0.05 12.90
C ALA A 54 -0.26 1.25 12.67
N ASP A 55 -0.04 1.93 11.56
CA ASP A 55 -0.82 3.06 11.08
C ASP A 55 -1.74 2.52 9.97
N PRO A 56 -3.07 2.47 10.18
CA PRO A 56 -4.01 1.85 9.26
C PRO A 56 -4.14 2.56 7.89
N LYS A 57 -3.26 3.53 7.59
CA LYS A 57 -3.24 4.31 6.34
C LYS A 57 -2.07 3.98 5.41
N ASN A 58 -1.17 3.05 5.75
CA ASN A 58 0.04 2.84 4.94
C ASN A 58 0.40 1.37 4.69
N GLN A 59 -0.62 0.51 4.51
CA GLN A 59 -0.45 -0.63 3.61
C GLN A 59 -0.29 -0.08 2.18
N SER A 60 0.93 0.34 1.83
CA SER A 60 1.29 0.67 0.45
C SER A 60 2.24 -0.41 -0.06
N GLY A 61 1.63 -1.53 -0.45
CA GLY A 61 2.14 -2.33 -1.55
C GLY A 61 1.98 -1.52 -2.84
N GLY A 62 3.04 -1.46 -3.64
CA GLY A 62 3.20 -0.54 -4.76
C GLY A 62 2.04 -0.46 -5.76
N THR A 63 1.88 0.76 -6.28
CA THR A 63 1.56 1.05 -7.68
C THR A 63 0.29 0.45 -8.31
N SER A 64 -0.81 0.36 -7.57
CA SER A 64 -2.09 0.00 -8.19
C SER A 64 -3.21 1.03 -8.11
N ALA A 65 -3.08 2.22 -7.53
CA ALA A 65 -4.19 3.19 -7.30
C ALA A 65 -5.44 2.65 -6.52
N TYR A 66 -5.61 1.32 -6.42
CA TYR A 66 -6.72 0.61 -5.82
C TYR A 66 -6.41 0.33 -4.35
N ALA A 67 -7.24 0.89 -3.47
CA ALA A 67 -7.19 0.69 -2.04
C ALA A 67 -8.53 0.17 -1.54
N VAL A 68 -8.51 -0.74 -0.57
CA VAL A 68 -9.73 -1.18 0.12
C VAL A 68 -10.08 -0.16 1.21
N LYS A 69 -11.28 0.39 1.15
CA LYS A 69 -11.82 1.35 2.11
C LYS A 69 -12.98 0.71 2.87
N ASP A 70 -12.93 0.75 4.20
CA ASP A 70 -14.03 0.34 5.08
C ASP A 70 -15.12 1.42 5.10
N LYS A 71 -16.39 1.02 4.89
CA LYS A 71 -17.57 1.89 4.99
C LYS A 71 -18.33 1.71 6.32
N GLY A 72 -17.82 0.88 7.23
CA GLY A 72 -18.52 0.46 8.45
C GLY A 72 -19.57 -0.62 8.21
N ALA A 73 -20.13 -1.16 9.29
CA ALA A 73 -21.15 -2.22 9.28
C ALA A 73 -20.74 -3.50 8.49
N GLY A 74 -19.44 -3.78 8.40
CA GLY A 74 -18.90 -4.93 7.67
C GLY A 74 -19.02 -4.81 6.16
N TRP A 75 -19.00 -3.58 5.64
CA TRP A 75 -18.99 -3.25 4.23
C TRP A 75 -17.70 -2.55 3.83
N TYR A 76 -17.17 -2.93 2.68
CA TYR A 76 -15.91 -2.46 2.13
C TYR A 76 -16.12 -2.06 0.68
N VAL A 77 -15.31 -1.13 0.19
CA VAL A 77 -15.29 -0.72 -1.22
C VAL A 77 -13.86 -0.62 -1.68
N ILE A 78 -13.62 -0.82 -2.97
CA ILE A 78 -12.33 -0.52 -3.56
C ILE A 78 -12.41 0.90 -4.12
N THR A 79 -11.46 1.73 -3.72
CA THR A 79 -11.26 3.07 -4.24
C THR A 79 -10.08 3.09 -5.19
N LYS A 80 -10.23 3.72 -6.35
CA LYS A 80 -9.14 4.05 -7.26
C LYS A 80 -8.90 5.55 -7.21
N ASP A 81 -7.67 6.00 -6.92
CA ASP A 81 -7.34 7.44 -6.87
C ASP A 81 -8.27 8.25 -5.94
N GLY A 82 -8.80 7.60 -4.89
CA GLY A 82 -9.75 8.20 -3.94
C GLY A 82 -11.24 8.13 -4.35
N ALA A 83 -11.57 7.67 -5.56
CA ALA A 83 -12.94 7.46 -6.02
C ALA A 83 -13.38 6.00 -5.85
N GLU A 84 -14.59 5.76 -5.34
CA GLU A 84 -15.16 4.41 -5.24
C GLU A 84 -15.41 3.84 -6.65
N VAL A 85 -14.80 2.71 -6.96
CA VAL A 85 -14.88 2.06 -8.29
C VAL A 85 -15.61 0.72 -8.27
N THR A 86 -15.96 0.23 -7.09
CA THR A 86 -16.74 -1.00 -6.91
C THR A 86 -17.97 -0.76 -6.07
N LYS A 87 -18.93 -1.69 -6.15
CA LYS A 87 -20.02 -1.81 -5.20
C LYS A 87 -19.52 -2.10 -3.78
N SER A 88 -20.42 -2.00 -2.80
CA SER A 88 -20.17 -2.43 -1.43
C SER A 88 -19.97 -3.95 -1.39
N LEU A 89 -18.79 -4.36 -0.96
CA LEU A 89 -18.34 -5.75 -0.82
C LEU A 89 -18.27 -6.13 0.65
N ARG A 90 -18.35 -7.44 0.92
CA ARG A 90 -18.11 -7.99 2.26
C ARG A 90 -16.61 -8.17 2.50
N LYS A 91 -16.23 -8.26 3.79
CA LYS A 91 -14.84 -8.46 4.22
C LYS A 91 -14.18 -9.60 3.46
N ASP A 92 -14.85 -10.74 3.36
CA ASP A 92 -14.37 -11.96 2.69
C ASP A 92 -14.00 -11.72 1.22
N ALA A 93 -14.75 -10.86 0.52
CA ALA A 93 -14.51 -10.55 -0.89
C ALA A 93 -13.31 -9.63 -1.11
N VAL A 94 -13.01 -8.73 -0.16
CA VAL A 94 -11.87 -7.80 -0.23
C VAL A 94 -10.63 -8.35 0.47
N GLU A 95 -10.77 -9.44 1.23
CA GLU A 95 -9.68 -10.11 1.90
C GLU A 95 -8.70 -10.70 0.87
N GLY A 96 -7.42 -10.37 1.01
CA GLY A 96 -6.40 -10.73 0.03
C GLY A 96 -6.46 -9.94 -1.29
N PHE A 97 -7.37 -8.96 -1.46
CA PHE A 97 -7.38 -8.07 -2.63
C PHE A 97 -6.08 -7.26 -2.73
N ASP A 98 -5.57 -6.76 -1.61
CA ASP A 98 -4.30 -6.01 -1.54
C ASP A 98 -3.10 -6.84 -2.00
N ALA A 99 -3.13 -8.16 -1.75
CA ALA A 99 -2.09 -9.11 -2.12
C ALA A 99 -2.17 -9.59 -3.59
N LYS A 100 -3.20 -9.19 -4.35
CA LYS A 100 -3.31 -9.52 -5.78
C LYS A 100 -2.40 -8.65 -6.64
N THR A 101 -2.06 -9.14 -7.84
CA THR A 101 -1.37 -8.34 -8.87
C THR A 101 -2.28 -7.24 -9.40
N ASP A 102 -1.70 -6.19 -9.99
CA ASP A 102 -2.44 -5.09 -10.62
C ASP A 102 -3.50 -5.55 -11.62
N GLU A 103 -3.16 -6.53 -12.47
CA GLU A 103 -4.09 -7.13 -13.42
C GLU A 103 -5.25 -7.83 -12.71
N ALA A 104 -4.97 -8.60 -11.67
CA ALA A 104 -6.00 -9.29 -10.89
C ALA A 104 -6.87 -8.31 -10.08
N LYS A 105 -6.29 -7.20 -9.60
CA LYS A 105 -7.02 -6.10 -8.95
C LYS A 105 -7.96 -5.41 -9.94
N ALA A 106 -7.47 -5.08 -11.14
CA ALA A 106 -8.27 -4.47 -12.20
C ALA A 106 -9.43 -5.36 -12.64
N ALA A 107 -9.18 -6.65 -12.87
CA ALA A 107 -10.20 -7.63 -13.22
C ALA A 107 -11.26 -7.78 -12.10
N PHE A 108 -10.83 -7.81 -10.84
CA PHE A 108 -11.74 -7.88 -9.71
C PHE A 108 -12.59 -6.62 -9.58
N VAL A 109 -12.00 -5.43 -9.77
CA VAL A 109 -12.74 -4.17 -9.79
C VAL A 109 -13.76 -4.21 -10.91
N GLU A 110 -13.37 -4.62 -12.12
CA GLU A 110 -14.28 -4.72 -13.26
C GLU A 110 -15.45 -5.67 -13.02
N ALA A 111 -15.19 -6.85 -12.45
CA ALA A 111 -16.23 -7.81 -12.09
C ALA A 111 -17.17 -7.32 -10.96
N ASN A 112 -16.73 -6.34 -10.16
CA ASN A 112 -17.46 -5.80 -9.01
C ASN A 112 -17.79 -4.30 -9.16
N LYS A 113 -17.72 -3.75 -10.37
CA LYS A 113 -18.18 -2.38 -10.66
C LYS A 113 -19.63 -2.26 -10.20
N ALA A 114 -20.00 -1.08 -9.70
CA ALA A 114 -21.41 -0.78 -9.49
C ALA A 114 -22.06 -0.75 -10.87
N GLU A 115 -23.04 -1.62 -11.12
CA GLU A 115 -23.91 -1.49 -12.28
C GLU A 115 -24.73 -0.20 -12.11
N ASP A 116 -24.76 0.63 -13.15
CA ASP A 116 -25.58 1.86 -13.24
C ASP A 116 -27.05 1.49 -13.46
#